data_AF-A0A1Q7BT75-F1
#
_entry.id   AF-A0A1Q7BT75-F1
#
_cell.length_a   1.000
_cell.length_b   1.000
_cell.length_c   1.000
_cell.angle_alpha   90.00
_cell.angle_beta   90.00
_cell.angle_gamma   90.00
#
_symmetry.space_group_name_H-M   'P 1'
#
loop_
_entity.id
_entity.type
_entity.pdbx_description
1 polymer ?
#
loop_
_entity_poly.entity_id
_entity_poly.type
_entity_poly.pdbx_seq_one_letter_code
_entity_poly.pdbx_strand_id
1 'polypeptide(L)' 'MFAINKHLAAIALGLAIAAVASPSLAQRSENPMSSAREQALRECSGQAGKMSQSTWGAHQLHSFRSCMHDHGQQE' A
#
# COMPACT_ATOMS: atom_id res chain seq x y z
N MET A 1 26.39 22.21 -27.36
CA MET A 1 26.44 20.75 -27.59
C MET A 1 26.86 20.10 -26.29
N PHE A 2 25.95 19.42 -25.59
CA PHE A 2 26.29 18.68 -24.37
C PHE A 2 27.06 17.43 -24.78
N ALA A 3 28.36 17.38 -24.49
CA ALA A 3 29.15 16.16 -24.65
C ALA A 3 28.71 15.18 -23.55
N ILE A 4 27.78 14.29 -23.89
CA ILE A 4 27.29 13.27 -22.96
C ILE A 4 28.41 12.25 -22.79
N ASN A 5 29.07 12.28 -21.62
CA ASN A 5 30.06 11.28 -21.24
C ASN A 5 29.41 9.88 -21.27
N LYS A 6 30.09 8.89 -21.88
CA LYS A 6 29.57 7.51 -22.05
C LYS A 6 29.11 6.87 -20.73
N HIS A 7 29.69 7.28 -19.60
CA HIS A 7 29.30 6.85 -18.27
C HIS A 7 27.93 7.37 -17.81
N LEU A 8 27.58 8.61 -18.17
CA LEU A 8 26.27 9.19 -17.82
C LEU A 8 25.14 8.47 -18.57
N ALA A 9 25.38 8.10 -19.83
CA ALA A 9 24.43 7.30 -20.61
C ALA A 9 24.21 5.91 -20.00
N ALA A 10 25.28 5.26 -19.52
CA ALA A 10 25.20 3.95 -18.87
C ALA A 10 24.44 4.02 -17.53
N ILE A 11 24.68 5.07 -16.73
CA ILE A 11 23.99 5.29 -15.45
C ILE A 11 22.49 5.54 -15.68
N ALA A 12 22.14 6.38 -16.65
CA ALA A 12 20.75 6.67 -16.99
C ALA A 12 20.00 5.41 -17.47
N LEU A 13 20.66 4.57 -18.29
CA LEU A 13 20.07 3.32 -18.75
C LEU A 13 19.90 2.30 -17.62
N GLY A 14 20.88 2.19 -16.72
CA GLY A 14 20.80 1.31 -15.54
C GLY A 14 19.67 1.70 -14.58
N LEU A 15 19.48 3.01 -14.34
CA LEU A 15 18.38 3.53 -13.52
C LEU A 15 17.01 3.29 -14.17
N ALA A 16 16.90 3.46 -15.49
CA ALA A 16 15.64 3.23 -16.22
C ALA A 16 15.19 1.76 -16.15
N ILE A 17 16.12 0.81 -16.25
CA ILE A 17 15.82 -0.62 -16.17
C ILE A 17 15.40 -1.00 -14.73
N ALA A 18 16.06 -0.44 -13.71
CA ALA A 18 15.69 -0.66 -12.31
C ALA A 18 14.30 -0.10 -11.96
N ALA A 19 13.92 1.03 -12.56
CA ALA A 19 12.59 1.63 -12.39
C ALA A 19 11.46 0.73 -12.93
N VAL A 20 11.67 0.08 -14.08
CA VAL A 20 10.67 -0.80 -14.70
C VAL A 20 10.51 -2.11 -13.94
N ALA A 21 11.60 -2.62 -13.35
CA ALA A 21 11.61 -3.91 -12.68
C ALA A 21 11.19 -3.85 -11.20
N SER A 22 11.13 -2.66 -10.59
CA SER A 22 10.88 -2.51 -9.15
C SER A 22 9.44 -2.05 -8.87
N PRO A 23 8.53 -2.96 -8.50
CA PRO A 23 7.18 -2.60 -8.06
C PRO A 23 7.18 -1.59 -6.90
N SER A 24 8.24 -1.59 -6.08
CA SER A 24 8.47 -0.64 -4.99
C SER A 24 8.59 0.83 -5.42
N LEU A 25 8.97 1.11 -6.68
CA LEU A 25 9.09 2.47 -7.20
C LEU A 25 7.76 3.00 -7.77
N ALA A 26 6.92 2.11 -8.31
CA ALA A 26 5.53 2.43 -8.66
C ALA A 26 4.66 2.66 -7.40
N GLN A 27 5.06 2.07 -6.27
CA GLN A 27 4.39 2.23 -4.98
C GLN A 27 4.77 3.51 -4.22
N ARG A 28 5.52 4.43 -4.83
CA ARG A 28 5.75 5.78 -4.29
C ARG A 28 4.45 6.57 -4.46
N SER A 29 3.47 6.26 -3.61
CA SER A 29 2.08 6.66 -3.75
C SER A 29 1.92 8.16 -3.59
N GLU A 30 1.67 8.83 -4.72
CA GLU A 30 1.18 10.22 -4.78
C GLU A 30 -0.30 10.34 -4.38
N ASN A 31 -0.95 9.23 -3.99
CA ASN A 31 -2.26 9.25 -3.34
C ASN A 31 -2.08 9.04 -1.83
N PRO A 32 -1.92 10.12 -1.03
CA PRO A 32 -2.08 10.01 0.41
C PRO A 32 -3.46 9.41 0.68
N MET A 33 -3.49 8.36 1.49
CA MET A 33 -4.73 7.70 1.88
C MET A 33 -5.67 8.73 2.52
N SER A 34 -6.94 8.76 2.11
CA SER A 34 -7.92 9.69 2.69
C SER A 34 -7.99 9.53 4.22
N SER A 35 -8.11 10.64 4.94
CA SER A 35 -8.26 10.64 6.41
C SER A 35 -9.45 9.79 6.87
N ALA A 36 -10.53 9.76 6.08
CA ALA A 36 -11.70 8.92 6.34
C ALA A 36 -11.35 7.42 6.29
N ARG A 37 -10.53 7.02 5.31
CA ARG A 37 -10.05 5.63 5.19
C ARG A 37 -9.11 5.27 6.34
N GLU A 38 -8.22 6.18 6.72
CA GLU A 38 -7.29 5.97 7.84
C GLU A 38 -8.03 5.79 9.17
N GLN A 39 -9.07 6.58 9.40
CA GLN A 39 -9.92 6.45 10.58
C GLN A 39 -10.69 5.12 10.58
N ALA A 40 -11.33 4.76 9.47
CA ALA A 40 -12.03 3.48 9.33
C ALA A 40 -11.10 2.29 9.57
N LEU A 41 -9.88 2.33 9.03
CA LEU A 41 -8.88 1.27 9.26
C LEU A 41 -8.52 1.12 10.74
N ARG A 42 -8.29 2.24 11.45
CA ARG A 42 -7.99 2.21 12.90
C ARG A 42 -9.15 1.63 13.70
N GLU A 43 -10.37 2.04 13.40
CA GLU A 43 -11.57 1.58 14.08
C GLU A 43 -11.84 0.09 13.83
N CYS A 44 -11.91 -0.32 12.56
CA CYS A 44 -12.23 -1.70 12.18
C CYS A 44 -11.15 -2.69 12.63
N SER A 45 -9.87 -2.29 12.62
CA SER A 45 -8.78 -3.11 13.15
C SER A 45 -8.91 -3.30 14.67
N GLY A 46 -9.28 -2.23 15.39
CA GLY A 46 -9.53 -2.29 16.84
C GLY A 46 -10.73 -3.16 17.21
N GLN A 47 -11.76 -3.21 16.37
CA GLN A 47 -12.91 -4.10 16.57
C GLN A 47 -12.54 -5.56 16.31
N ALA A 48 -11.87 -5.85 15.20
CA ALA A 48 -11.44 -7.22 14.85
C ALA A 48 -10.39 -7.77 15.83
N GLY A 49 -9.50 -6.93 16.38
CA GLY A 49 -8.44 -7.36 17.30
C GLY A 49 -8.91 -7.84 18.68
N LYS A 50 -10.18 -7.59 19.07
CA LYS A 50 -10.76 -8.02 20.36
C LYS A 50 -11.04 -9.52 20.45
N MET A 51 -10.81 -10.24 19.37
CA MET A 51 -11.27 -11.60 19.15
C MET A 51 -10.15 -12.61 19.42
N SER A 52 -10.02 -13.10 20.65
CA SER A 52 -8.80 -13.77 21.14
C SER A 52 -8.76 -15.31 21.05
N GLN A 53 -9.32 -15.96 20.02
CA GLN A 53 -9.24 -17.43 19.87
C GLN A 53 -8.61 -17.90 18.56
N SER A 54 -7.90 -19.03 18.61
CA SER A 54 -7.05 -19.59 17.53
C SER A 54 -7.79 -19.98 16.25
N THR A 55 -9.13 -20.07 16.26
CA THR A 55 -9.98 -20.35 15.09
C THR A 55 -10.66 -19.10 14.51
N TRP A 56 -10.42 -17.91 15.06
CA TRP A 56 -11.15 -16.68 14.72
C TRP A 56 -10.58 -15.86 13.57
N GLY A 57 -9.46 -16.23 12.93
CA GLY A 57 -8.88 -15.41 11.85
C GLY A 57 -9.88 -15.07 10.73
N ALA A 58 -10.74 -16.04 10.35
CA ALA A 58 -11.83 -15.81 9.40
C ALA A 58 -12.92 -14.86 9.93
N HIS A 59 -13.21 -14.91 11.23
CA HIS A 59 -14.21 -14.06 11.88
C HIS A 59 -13.69 -12.63 12.10
N GLN A 60 -12.41 -12.48 12.46
CA GLN A 60 -11.71 -11.20 12.50
C GLN A 60 -11.73 -10.54 11.13
N LEU A 61 -11.38 -11.30 10.09
CA LEU A 61 -11.42 -10.82 8.73
C LEU A 61 -12.84 -10.44 8.31
N HIS A 62 -13.83 -11.30 8.55
CA HIS A 62 -15.23 -10.99 8.24
C HIS A 62 -15.74 -9.72 8.95
N SER A 63 -15.39 -9.54 10.22
CA SER A 63 -15.78 -8.36 11.00
C SER A 63 -15.10 -7.09 10.51
N PHE A 64 -13.81 -7.18 10.18
CA PHE A 64 -13.05 -6.08 9.59
C PHE A 64 -13.67 -5.65 8.25
N ARG A 65 -13.97 -6.61 7.37
CA ARG A 65 -14.58 -6.38 6.06
C ARG A 65 -15.95 -5.72 6.15
N SER A 66 -16.79 -6.21 7.06
CA SER A 66 -18.12 -5.66 7.28
C SER A 66 -18.04 -4.21 7.79
N CYS A 67 -17.16 -3.95 8.75
CA CYS A 67 -16.92 -2.60 9.26
C CYS A 67 -16.39 -1.65 8.15
N MET A 68 -15.42 -2.08 7.34
CA MET A 68 -14.93 -1.27 6.21
C MET A 68 -16.03 -0.99 5.19
N HIS A 69 -16.89 -1.98 4.90
CA HIS A 69 -18.06 -1.82 4.05
C HIS A 69 -19.06 -0.79 4.58
N ASP A 70 -19.33 -0.79 5.89
CA ASP A 70 -20.21 0.21 6.54
C ASP A 70 -19.64 1.63 6.43
N HIS A 71 -18.31 1.78 6.44
CA HIS A 71 -17.63 3.05 6.16
C HIS A 71 -17.56 3.42 4.66
N GLY A 72 -18.09 2.57 3.77
CA GLY A 72 -17.98 2.73 2.31
C GLY A 72 -16.54 2.63 1.79
N GLN A 73 -15.66 1.96 2.55
CA GLN A 73 -14.25 1.80 2.25
C GLN A 73 -13.95 0.38 1.78
N GLN A 74 -12.97 0.22 0.89
CA GLN A 74 -12.46 -1.11 0.51
C GLN A 74 -11.65 -1.72 1.66
N GLU A 75 -11.85 -3.01 1.94
CA GLU A 75 -11.03 -3.81 2.88
C GLU A 75 -9.56 -3.91 2.47
#